data_AF-A0A9D4UVM4-F1
#
_entry.id   AF-A0A9D4UVM4-F1
#
_cell.length_a   1.000
_cell.length_b   1.000
_cell.length_c   1.000
_cell.angle_alpha   90.00
_cell.angle_beta   90.00
_cell.angle_gamma   90.00
#
_symmetry.space_group_name_H-M   'P 1'
#
loop_
_entity.id
_entity.type
_entity.pdbx_description
1 polymer ?
#
loop_
_entity_poly.entity_id
_entity_poly.type
_entity_poly.pdbx_seq_one_letter_code
_entity_poly.pdbx_strand_id
1 'polypeptide(L)'
;MSVTSSPPCDTQRRSSLETEPRTLYEDQIAEAQDAAIDIIQTKEPEEALEIFTTPTVEEHPCATKKENEEDIKAVVEGLSDRQLLPPTKLPSAPF
;
A
#
# COMPACT_ATOMS: atom_id res chain seq x y z
N MET A 1 -26.41 -13.48 40.92
CA MET A 1 -26.29 -14.06 39.57
C MET A 1 -26.00 -12.91 38.62
N SER A 2 -24.76 -12.74 38.18
CA SER A 2 -24.35 -11.60 37.34
C SER A 2 -24.41 -12.01 35.88
N VAL A 3 -25.30 -11.39 35.11
CA VAL A 3 -25.40 -11.61 33.67
C VAL A 3 -24.36 -10.74 32.97
N THR A 4 -23.35 -11.35 32.37
CA THR A 4 -22.38 -10.65 31.53
C THR A 4 -23.01 -10.47 30.15
N SER A 5 -23.66 -9.33 29.92
CA SER A 5 -24.10 -8.96 28.57
C SER A 5 -22.87 -8.51 27.78
N SER A 6 -22.33 -9.42 26.97
CA SER A 6 -21.32 -9.08 25.96
C SER A 6 -21.95 -8.09 24.97
N PRO A 7 -21.31 -6.96 24.65
CA PRO A 7 -21.82 -6.06 23.62
C PRO A 7 -21.87 -6.83 22.28
N PRO A 8 -22.94 -6.66 21.47
CA PRO A 8 -22.95 -7.18 20.12
C PRO A 8 -21.84 -6.49 19.32
N CYS A 9 -20.85 -7.27 18.91
CA CYS A 9 -19.85 -6.82 17.94
C CYS A 9 -20.52 -6.74 16.56
N ASP A 10 -21.32 -5.70 16.33
CA ASP A 10 -21.83 -5.33 15.01
C ASP A 10 -20.68 -4.75 14.15
N THR A 11 -19.71 -5.58 13.79
CA THR A 11 -18.73 -5.23 12.75
C THR A 11 -19.37 -5.44 11.39
N GLN A 12 -20.37 -4.61 11.07
CA GLN A 12 -20.97 -4.58 9.74
C GLN A 12 -19.90 -4.06 8.77
N ARG A 13 -19.25 -4.96 8.01
CA ARG A 13 -18.29 -4.55 6.97
C ARG A 13 -19.02 -3.66 5.98
N ARG A 14 -18.66 -2.38 5.95
CA ARG A 14 -19.07 -1.48 4.87
C ARG A 14 -18.25 -1.85 3.63
N SER A 15 -18.91 -1.98 2.48
CA SER A 15 -18.25 -2.15 1.19
C SER A 15 -17.39 -0.91 0.93
N SER A 16 -16.09 -1.03 1.19
CA SER A 16 -15.15 0.11 1.15
C SER A 16 -14.40 0.20 -0.20
N LEU A 17 -14.67 -0.72 -1.13
CA LEU A 17 -13.97 -0.86 -2.41
C LEU A 17 -13.96 0.43 -3.26
N GLU A 18 -15.04 1.21 -3.26
CA GLU A 18 -15.15 2.46 -4.03
C GLU A 18 -14.56 3.66 -3.28
N THR A 19 -14.43 3.58 -1.96
CA THR A 19 -13.90 4.65 -1.10
C THR A 19 -12.44 4.47 -0.75
N GLU A 20 -11.88 3.28 -1.01
CA GLU A 20 -10.50 2.94 -0.71
C GLU A 20 -9.56 3.49 -1.80
N PRO A 21 -8.40 4.04 -1.42
CA PRO A 21 -7.38 4.43 -2.38
C PRO A 21 -6.85 3.18 -3.10
N ARG A 22 -6.93 3.18 -4.44
CA ARG A 22 -6.30 2.13 -5.25
C ARG A 22 -4.80 2.36 -5.33
N THR A 23 -4.04 1.28 -5.23
CA THR A 23 -2.58 1.28 -5.39
C THR A 23 -2.14 1.29 -6.86
N LEU A 24 -3.01 0.86 -7.77
CA LEU A 24 -2.75 0.79 -9.22
C LEU A 24 -3.86 1.48 -10.01
N TYR A 25 -3.47 2.14 -11.09
CA TYR A 25 -4.39 2.65 -12.11
C TYR A 25 -4.89 1.51 -13.01
N GLU A 26 -5.99 1.74 -13.73
CA GLU A 26 -6.62 0.72 -14.58
C GLU A 26 -5.67 0.19 -15.67
N ASP A 27 -4.88 1.07 -16.28
CA ASP A 27 -3.89 0.69 -17.29
C ASP A 27 -2.79 -0.22 -16.70
N GLN A 28 -2.35 0.06 -15.47
CA GLN A 28 -1.34 -0.75 -14.79
C GLN A 28 -1.88 -2.12 -14.38
N ILE A 29 -3.19 -2.18 -14.05
CA ILE A 29 -3.87 -3.44 -13.79
C ILE A 29 -3.96 -4.27 -15.09
N ALA A 30 -4.30 -3.64 -16.21
CA ALA A 30 -4.35 -4.32 -17.51
C ALA A 30 -2.96 -4.84 -17.91
N GLU A 31 -1.92 -4.02 -17.79
CA GLU A 31 -0.54 -4.41 -18.07
C GLU A 31 -0.08 -5.59 -17.19
N ALA A 32 -0.39 -5.55 -15.90
CA ALA A 32 -0.07 -6.64 -14.98
C ALA A 32 -0.82 -7.94 -15.33
N GLN A 33 -2.07 -7.84 -15.79
CA GLN A 33 -2.85 -8.99 -16.24
C GLN A 33 -2.27 -9.61 -17.52
N ASP A 34 -1.94 -8.78 -18.51
CA ASP A 34 -1.35 -9.26 -19.76
C ASP A 34 0.00 -9.96 -19.50
N ALA A 35 0.84 -9.38 -18.65
CA ALA A 35 2.09 -10.01 -18.23
C ALA A 35 1.88 -11.33 -17.48
N ALA A 36 0.88 -11.40 -16.60
CA ALA A 36 0.56 -12.63 -15.88
C ALA A 36 0.07 -13.74 -16.83
N ILE A 37 -0.73 -13.39 -17.83
CA ILE A 37 -1.18 -14.32 -18.87
C ILE A 37 0.00 -14.85 -19.67
N ASP A 38 0.94 -13.99 -20.07
CA ASP A 38 2.13 -14.39 -20.82
C ASP A 38 2.98 -15.39 -20.03
N ILE A 39 3.19 -15.15 -18.72
CA ILE A 39 3.91 -16.07 -17.83
C ILE A 39 3.21 -17.43 -17.78
N ILE A 40 1.88 -17.45 -17.59
CA ILE A 40 1.10 -18.70 -17.51
C ILE A 40 1.17 -19.49 -18.82
N GLN A 41 1.21 -18.81 -19.96
CA GLN A 41 1.23 -19.45 -21.28
C GLN A 41 2.62 -19.92 -21.71
N THR A 42 3.68 -19.24 -21.27
CA THR A 42 5.04 -19.46 -21.78
C THR A 42 5.94 -20.24 -20.82
N LYS A 43 5.63 -20.24 -19.52
CA LYS A 43 6.44 -20.90 -18.49
C LYS A 43 5.89 -22.25 -18.10
N GLU A 44 6.78 -23.12 -17.63
CA GLU A 44 6.40 -24.36 -16.95
C GLU A 44 5.63 -24.02 -15.66
N PRO A 45 4.66 -24.86 -15.25
CA PRO A 45 3.75 -24.52 -14.16
C PRO A 45 4.47 -24.30 -12.82
N GLU A 46 5.54 -25.06 -12.55
CA GLU A 46 6.34 -24.90 -11.33
C GLU A 46 7.11 -23.56 -11.33
N GLU A 47 7.67 -23.15 -12.46
CA GLU A 47 8.37 -21.86 -12.61
C GLU A 47 7.39 -20.70 -12.52
N ALA A 48 6.21 -20.80 -13.15
CA ALA A 48 5.16 -19.80 -13.04
C ALA A 48 4.71 -19.62 -11.58
N LEU A 49 4.50 -20.73 -10.85
CA LEU A 49 4.15 -20.69 -9.42
C LEU A 49 5.24 -20.02 -8.58
N GLU A 50 6.51 -20.30 -8.85
CA GLU A 50 7.63 -19.66 -8.16
C GLU A 50 7.59 -18.14 -8.36
N ILE A 51 7.34 -17.66 -9.58
CA ILE A 51 7.24 -16.21 -9.88
C ILE A 51 6.11 -15.54 -9.08
N PHE A 52 4.94 -16.16 -8.94
CA PHE A 52 3.80 -15.55 -8.26
C PHE A 52 3.84 -15.66 -6.72
N THR A 53 4.61 -16.61 -6.18
CA THR A 53 4.57 -16.93 -4.75
C THR A 53 5.84 -16.54 -4.00
N THR A 54 6.95 -16.32 -4.71
CA THR A 54 8.17 -15.84 -4.07
C THR A 54 8.06 -14.34 -3.80
N PRO A 55 8.35 -13.89 -2.57
CA PRO A 55 8.34 -12.47 -2.26
C PRO A 55 9.55 -11.81 -2.93
N THR A 56 9.31 -10.98 -3.95
CA THR A 56 10.35 -10.14 -4.53
C THR A 56 10.78 -9.10 -3.48
N VAL A 57 12.05 -9.17 -3.04
CA VAL A 57 12.62 -8.28 -2.02
C VAL A 57 13.00 -6.91 -2.62
N GLU A 58 12.97 -6.78 -3.94
CA GLU A 58 13.25 -5.53 -4.62
C GLU A 58 12.01 -4.63 -4.54
N GLU A 59 12.04 -3.65 -3.63
CA GLU A 59 11.17 -2.49 -3.70
C GLU A 59 11.40 -1.82 -5.06
N HIS A 60 10.58 -2.12 -6.06
CA HIS A 60 10.54 -1.32 -7.27
C HIS A 60 10.11 0.09 -6.85
N PRO A 61 10.97 1.11 -6.96
CA PRO A 61 10.50 2.47 -6.77
C PRO A 61 9.39 2.68 -7.80
N CYS A 62 8.26 3.19 -7.31
CA CYS A 62 7.08 3.57 -8.08
C CYS A 62 7.52 4.01 -9.47
N ALA A 63 7.10 3.28 -10.51
CA ALA A 63 7.47 3.54 -11.89
C ALA A 63 6.93 4.92 -12.30
N THR A 64 7.66 5.95 -11.89
CA THR A 64 7.57 7.29 -12.43
C THR A 64 8.04 7.13 -13.86
N LYS A 65 7.09 7.28 -14.79
CA LYS A 65 7.43 7.69 -16.15
C LYS A 65 8.44 8.82 -15.99
N LYS A 66 9.60 8.73 -16.64
CA LYS A 66 10.70 9.70 -16.52
C LYS A 66 10.19 11.11 -16.82
N GLU A 67 9.66 11.78 -15.80
CA GLU A 67 9.50 13.22 -15.77
C GLU A 67 10.87 13.74 -15.37
N ASN A 68 11.49 14.43 -16.33
CA ASN A 68 12.58 15.38 -16.18
C ASN A 68 13.31 15.37 -14.81
N GLU A 69 14.55 14.87 -14.80
CA GLU A 69 15.45 14.82 -13.66
C GLU A 69 15.67 16.18 -12.95
N GLU A 70 15.36 17.30 -13.60
CA GLU A 70 15.55 18.65 -13.05
C GLU A 70 14.45 19.09 -12.06
N ASP A 71 13.24 18.52 -12.14
CA ASP A 71 12.11 18.92 -11.26
C ASP A 71 12.12 18.23 -9.88
N ILE A 72 12.74 17.04 -9.77
CA ILE A 72 12.76 16.24 -8.54
C ILE A 72 13.59 16.93 -7.43
N LYS A 73 14.61 17.71 -7.82
CA LYS A 73 15.48 18.42 -6.87
C LYS A 73 14.73 19.50 -6.09
N ALA A 74 13.74 20.15 -6.71
CA ALA A 74 12.99 21.24 -6.10
C ALA A 74 12.03 20.76 -5.00
N VAL A 75 11.49 19.53 -5.11
CA VAL A 75 10.55 18.96 -4.12
C VAL A 75 11.26 18.49 -2.85
N VAL A 76 12.48 17.95 -2.99
CA VAL A 76 13.28 17.44 -1.86
C VAL A 76 13.77 18.57 -0.95
N GLU A 77 14.16 19.72 -1.52
CA GLU A 77 14.55 20.89 -0.71
C GLU A 77 13.36 21.55 0.00
N GLY A 78 12.14 21.48 -0.56
CA GLY A 78 10.94 22.08 0.04
C GLY A 78 10.39 21.36 1.27
N LEU A 79 10.79 20.11 1.54
CA LEU A 79 10.28 19.31 2.67
C LEU A 79 11.13 19.42 3.94
N SER A 80 12.32 20.02 3.86
CA SER A 80 13.24 20.12 4.99
C SER A 80 12.87 21.23 6.00
N ASP A 81 11.99 22.16 5.64
CA ASP A 81 11.61 23.30 6.49
C ASP A 81 10.36 23.10 7.36
N ARG A 82 9.70 21.94 7.30
CA ARG A 82 8.63 21.61 8.26
C ARG A 82 9.22 21.02 9.54
N GLN A 83 9.76 21.93 10.33
CA GLN A 83 10.11 21.81 11.75
C GLN A 83 9.36 20.67 12.48
N LEU A 84 10.11 19.62 12.82
CA LEU A 84 9.76 18.64 13.84
C LEU A 84 9.52 19.40 15.16
N LEU A 85 8.26 19.61 15.53
CA LEU A 85 7.92 19.98 16.90
C LEU A 85 8.38 18.84 17.85
N PRO A 86 9.11 19.14 18.94
CA PRO A 86 9.51 18.12 19.89
C PRO A 86 8.25 17.46 20.51
N PRO A 87 8.30 16.17 20.87
CA PRO A 87 7.17 15.49 21.49
C PRO A 87 6.86 16.17 22.83
N THR A 88 5.79 16.96 22.86
CA THR A 88 5.23 17.47 24.11
C THR A 88 4.74 16.27 24.93
N LYS A 89 5.40 16.04 26.07
CA LYS A 89 4.96 15.11 27.12
C LYS A 89 3.46 15.31 27.37
N LEU A 90 2.66 14.33 27.01
CA LEU A 90 1.26 14.26 27.40
C LEU A 90 1.19 14.20 28.94
N PRO A 91 0.41 15.04 29.63
CA PRO A 91 0.21 14.90 31.06
C PRO A 91 -0.55 13.60 31.34
N SER A 92 0.01 12.77 32.21
CA SER A 92 -0.64 11.57 32.74
C SER A 92 -1.97 11.94 33.38
N ALA A 93 -3.07 11.40 32.87
CA ALA A 93 -4.37 11.52 33.52
C ALA A 93 -4.34 10.80 34.88
N PRO A 94 -4.99 11.34 35.92
CA PRO A 94 -5.17 10.63 37.18
C PRO A 94 -6.21 9.51 37.02
N PHE A 95 -5.95 8.39 37.69
CA PHE A 95 -6.87 7.26 37.86
C PHE A 95 -8.11 7.65 38.66
#